data_AF-A0A2D6QAW9-F1
#
_entry.id   AF-A0A2D6QAW9-F1
#
_cell.length_a   1.000
_cell.length_b   1.000
_cell.length_c   1.000
_cell.angle_alpha   90.00
_cell.angle_beta   90.00
_cell.angle_gamma   90.00
#
_symmetry.space_group_name_H-M   'P 1'
#
loop_
_entity.id
_entity.type
_entity.pdbx_description
1 polymer ?
#
loop_
_entity_poly.entity_id
_entity_poly.type
_entity_poly.pdbx_seq_one_letter_code
_entity_poly.pdbx_strand_id
1 'polypeptide(L)'
;MGVGRSVGLGGGFGGVQYPTNYPTVNTNTTVDNNNHGLGFNRVSNYNVLGTELECRSMMVGGVGSGGAYALDGGIGVSDAVLTTAEFPSGQDNGGPDTPGGDSSSIGLEAPAEDNVGYNQRLLNWWDGFLRGGSGGGGGGNHPHGTFTWRPSTGGTNCIGDKAFFKAWHDHSGAMGGSGGGALQVTAGKSLTVDGTIKATGGQGGQARTALNDFKCSDETWTVDFGQFATPGGGGSGGAIKLQSMVVDISPTPGTIDISGGMGGLGVWSLSQGGDGSPGLLRVEDMVGGITRSLVAPSVLPYDSSDDSLSWISVDNGQDSNDGPGWIPTTHRPDSMSASMSCWLQPSGTYFSLYFVDDEDDDNTGEPDDMGWNMDIQYNPGGTGEILIPFRGDSGFFPGTSWENQFGISLGTQGGTVSAAPIVVRFQGARTDGTTDLCDGDVNDLQAGIDPSSVTPWVDHPAMFNDFAIAPNMIRFAIIFDGTSDGGDTPGDDLADVVGVTNLRVRVIPD
;
A
#
# COMPACT_ATOMS: atom_id res chain seq x y z
N MET A 1 -26.41 -6.50 4.86
CA MET A 1 -25.46 -7.37 5.59
C MET A 1 -24.09 -6.72 5.52
N GLY A 2 -23.61 -6.13 6.61
CA GLY A 2 -22.20 -5.71 6.73
C GLY A 2 -21.35 -6.95 6.92
N VAL A 3 -20.51 -7.29 5.94
CA VAL A 3 -19.65 -8.47 5.98
C VAL A 3 -18.24 -7.99 6.30
N GLY A 4 -17.81 -8.18 7.55
CA GLY A 4 -16.46 -7.89 8.03
C GLY A 4 -16.02 -8.95 9.04
N ARG A 5 -16.16 -10.23 8.69
CA ARG A 5 -15.89 -11.37 9.57
C ARG A 5 -14.67 -12.21 9.12
N SER A 6 -13.62 -11.58 8.59
CA SER A 6 -12.30 -12.25 8.63
C SER A 6 -11.74 -12.10 10.04
N VAL A 7 -12.06 -13.07 10.89
CA VAL A 7 -11.53 -13.12 12.26
C VAL A 7 -10.09 -13.66 12.15
N GLY A 8 -9.11 -12.85 12.54
CA GLY A 8 -7.68 -13.20 12.52
C GLY A 8 -6.80 -12.15 11.84
N LEU A 9 -5.50 -12.17 12.13
CA LEU A 9 -4.48 -11.27 11.59
C LEU A 9 -4.72 -9.78 11.88
N GLY A 10 -5.36 -9.43 12.99
CA GLY A 10 -5.58 -8.04 13.39
C GLY A 10 -6.78 -7.34 12.75
N GLY A 11 -7.62 -8.04 11.98
CA GLY A 11 -8.85 -7.45 11.40
C GLY A 11 -9.80 -6.85 12.44
N GLY A 12 -10.34 -5.67 12.15
CA GLY A 12 -11.39 -5.05 12.96
C GLY A 12 -12.69 -5.86 12.91
N PHE A 13 -13.39 -5.90 14.04
CA PHE A 13 -14.66 -6.61 14.16
C PHE A 13 -15.80 -5.78 13.53
N GLY A 14 -16.58 -6.43 12.67
CA GLY A 14 -17.81 -5.82 12.14
C GLY A 14 -18.86 -5.65 13.24
N GLY A 15 -19.55 -4.52 13.19
CA GLY A 15 -20.68 -4.20 14.06
C GLY A 15 -21.84 -5.17 13.87
N VAL A 16 -22.49 -5.51 14.98
CA VAL A 16 -23.60 -6.46 14.96
C VAL A 16 -24.88 -5.83 14.43
N GLN A 17 -25.71 -6.64 13.78
CA GLN A 17 -27.09 -6.27 13.53
C GLN A 17 -27.81 -5.95 14.84
N TYR A 18 -28.56 -4.85 14.89
CA TYR A 18 -29.39 -4.54 16.05
C TYR A 18 -30.77 -3.99 15.65
N PRO A 19 -31.88 -4.59 16.13
CA PRO A 19 -31.92 -5.74 17.03
C PRO A 19 -31.47 -7.03 16.37
N THR A 20 -31.01 -7.98 17.19
CA THR A 20 -30.44 -9.27 16.75
C THR A 20 -31.45 -10.17 16.05
N ASN A 21 -32.74 -9.93 16.28
CA ASN A 21 -33.83 -10.63 15.62
C ASN A 21 -34.78 -9.61 14.99
N TYR A 22 -35.31 -9.92 13.81
CA TYR A 22 -36.48 -9.22 13.28
C TYR A 22 -37.74 -10.05 13.52
N PRO A 23 -38.93 -9.43 13.65
CA PRO A 23 -40.18 -10.15 13.77
C PRO A 23 -40.41 -11.03 12.54
N THR A 24 -40.68 -12.31 12.76
CA THR A 24 -40.93 -13.29 11.68
C THR A 24 -42.38 -13.80 11.67
N VAL A 25 -43.18 -13.41 12.67
CA VAL A 25 -44.58 -13.85 12.83
C VAL A 25 -45.56 -12.68 12.72
N ASN A 26 -46.78 -12.99 12.28
CA ASN A 26 -47.86 -12.03 12.21
C ASN A 26 -48.35 -11.67 13.62
N THR A 27 -48.11 -10.44 14.03
CA THR A 27 -48.47 -9.89 15.34
C THR A 27 -49.99 -9.90 15.61
N ASN A 28 -50.84 -10.11 14.60
CA ASN A 28 -52.30 -10.22 14.77
C ASN A 28 -52.78 -11.63 15.18
N THR A 29 -51.94 -12.66 15.12
CA THR A 29 -52.38 -14.07 15.26
C THR A 29 -51.70 -14.85 16.38
N THR A 30 -50.65 -14.30 16.99
CA THR A 30 -49.91 -14.93 18.08
C THR A 30 -49.94 -14.00 19.29
N VAL A 31 -50.48 -14.50 20.41
CA VAL A 31 -50.47 -13.85 21.75
C VAL A 31 -49.06 -13.85 22.37
N ASP A 32 -48.03 -14.01 21.53
CA ASP A 32 -46.64 -13.99 21.97
C ASP A 32 -46.18 -12.53 21.97
N ASN A 33 -46.37 -11.91 23.12
CA ASN A 33 -46.16 -10.50 23.39
C ASN A 33 -44.67 -10.16 23.54
N ASN A 34 -43.76 -10.95 22.97
CA ASN A 34 -42.34 -10.73 23.04
C ASN A 34 -41.85 -10.12 21.74
N ASN A 35 -41.89 -8.79 21.69
CA ASN A 35 -41.20 -7.98 20.69
C ASN A 35 -39.79 -8.53 20.51
N HIS A 36 -39.51 -9.06 19.32
CA HIS A 36 -38.25 -9.71 18.92
C HIS A 36 -37.07 -8.72 18.95
N GLY A 37 -36.73 -8.17 20.11
CA GLY A 37 -35.73 -7.12 20.26
C GLY A 37 -36.12 -5.75 19.70
N LEU A 38 -37.25 -5.56 19.01
CA LEU A 38 -37.63 -4.23 18.49
C LEU A 38 -38.26 -3.33 19.56
N GLY A 39 -37.62 -2.20 19.84
CA GLY A 39 -38.12 -1.13 20.70
C GLY A 39 -38.69 0.04 19.89
N PHE A 40 -39.78 0.65 20.41
CA PHE A 40 -40.41 1.82 19.83
C PHE A 40 -40.60 2.94 20.85
N ASN A 41 -40.33 4.17 20.42
CA ASN A 41 -40.59 5.41 21.13
C ASN A 41 -41.88 6.04 20.64
N ARG A 42 -42.69 6.58 21.54
CA ARG A 42 -43.84 7.40 21.15
C ARG A 42 -43.36 8.77 20.66
N VAL A 43 -43.88 9.21 19.53
CA VAL A 43 -43.63 10.55 19.01
C VAL A 43 -44.78 11.45 19.46
N SER A 44 -44.65 12.04 20.66
CA SER A 44 -45.75 12.78 21.31
C SER A 44 -46.09 14.15 20.70
N ASN A 45 -45.47 14.55 19.58
CA ASN A 45 -45.51 15.93 19.09
C ASN A 45 -46.18 16.18 17.73
N TYR A 46 -46.84 15.20 17.08
CA TYR A 46 -47.38 15.42 15.73
C TYR A 46 -48.90 15.45 15.55
N ASN A 47 -49.72 15.53 16.61
CA ASN A 47 -51.09 16.00 16.39
C ASN A 47 -51.76 16.58 17.65
N VAL A 48 -51.76 17.91 17.75
CA VAL A 48 -52.58 18.66 18.73
C VAL A 48 -54.08 18.58 18.37
N LEU A 49 -54.44 17.92 17.26
CA LEU A 49 -55.81 17.85 16.72
C LEU A 49 -56.28 16.42 16.39
N GLY A 50 -55.58 15.36 16.80
CA GLY A 50 -55.97 13.95 16.52
C GLY A 50 -55.61 12.96 17.62
N THR A 51 -56.41 11.90 17.77
CA THR A 51 -56.23 10.80 18.76
C THR A 51 -55.28 9.70 18.29
N GLU A 52 -54.46 9.98 17.28
CA GLU A 52 -53.61 8.99 16.62
C GLU A 52 -52.24 8.89 17.30
N LEU A 53 -51.81 7.65 17.58
CA LEU A 53 -50.50 7.37 18.17
C LEU A 53 -49.52 6.97 17.06
N GLU A 54 -48.43 7.74 16.94
CA GLU A 54 -47.27 7.41 16.11
C GLU A 54 -46.12 6.93 16.99
N CYS A 55 -45.51 5.81 16.60
CA CYS A 55 -44.35 5.27 17.29
C CYS A 55 -43.23 4.95 16.32
N ARG A 56 -41.99 5.28 16.70
CA ARG A 56 -40.80 5.13 15.86
C ARG A 56 -39.72 4.33 16.58
N SER A 57 -39.09 3.40 15.86
CA SER A 57 -37.90 2.71 16.33
C SER A 57 -36.71 3.66 16.25
N MET A 58 -35.97 3.79 17.34
CA MET A 58 -34.72 4.55 17.38
C MET A 58 -33.50 3.62 17.45
N MET A 59 -33.68 2.34 17.14
CA MET A 59 -32.65 1.33 17.27
C MET A 59 -31.55 1.47 16.21
N VAL A 60 -30.30 1.33 16.64
CA VAL A 60 -29.07 1.55 15.86
C VAL A 60 -28.19 0.32 15.91
N GLY A 61 -27.52 0.01 14.80
CA GLY A 61 -26.62 -1.13 14.70
C GLY A 61 -25.40 -0.98 15.61
N GLY A 62 -24.66 -2.08 15.79
CA GLY A 62 -23.30 -2.02 16.29
C GLY A 62 -22.41 -1.28 15.27
N VAL A 63 -21.49 -0.44 15.73
CA VAL A 63 -20.47 0.17 14.86
C VAL A 63 -19.33 -0.79 14.55
N GLY A 64 -18.59 -0.54 13.48
CA GLY A 64 -17.36 -1.28 13.19
C GLY A 64 -16.19 -0.81 14.06
N SER A 65 -15.31 -1.73 14.46
CA SER A 65 -14.08 -1.40 15.19
C SER A 65 -12.89 -1.14 14.26
N GLY A 66 -11.84 -0.54 14.81
CA GLY A 66 -10.59 -0.34 14.08
C GLY A 66 -9.82 -1.64 13.86
N GLY A 67 -9.05 -1.69 12.77
CA GLY A 67 -8.06 -2.75 12.51
C GLY A 67 -6.79 -2.55 13.36
N ALA A 68 -6.11 -3.65 13.65
CA ALA A 68 -4.86 -3.70 14.40
C ALA A 68 -3.67 -4.08 13.51
N TYR A 69 -2.50 -3.54 13.87
CA TYR A 69 -1.21 -3.97 13.36
C TYR A 69 -0.14 -3.90 14.46
N ALA A 70 0.54 -2.77 14.63
CA ALA A 70 1.54 -2.61 15.69
C ALA A 70 0.93 -2.53 17.10
N LEU A 71 -0.31 -2.04 17.19
CA LEU A 71 -1.11 -1.93 18.40
C LEU A 71 -2.52 -2.47 18.12
N ASP A 72 -3.30 -2.67 19.18
CA ASP A 72 -4.72 -3.00 19.05
C ASP A 72 -5.48 -1.87 18.34
N GLY A 73 -6.53 -2.26 17.60
CA GLY A 73 -7.43 -1.29 16.99
C GLY A 73 -8.30 -0.59 18.03
N GLY A 74 -8.80 0.59 17.69
CA GLY A 74 -9.76 1.31 18.51
C GLY A 74 -11.09 0.55 18.64
N ILE A 75 -11.73 0.67 19.81
CA ILE A 75 -13.08 0.18 20.06
C ILE A 75 -14.06 1.02 19.23
N GLY A 76 -15.01 0.36 18.57
CA GLY A 76 -16.17 1.05 18.01
C GLY A 76 -17.21 1.29 19.10
N VAL A 77 -17.60 2.57 19.29
CA VAL A 77 -18.57 3.00 20.29
C VAL A 77 -19.95 3.19 19.67
N SER A 78 -20.93 2.41 20.12
CA SER A 78 -22.32 2.47 19.70
C SER A 78 -23.15 3.30 20.67
N ASP A 79 -23.22 4.60 20.43
CA ASP A 79 -24.10 5.48 21.22
C ASP A 79 -25.39 5.79 20.45
N ALA A 80 -26.53 5.29 20.94
CA ALA A 80 -27.86 5.65 20.45
C ALA A 80 -28.51 6.67 21.38
N VAL A 81 -29.25 7.63 20.80
CA VAL A 81 -29.99 8.66 21.55
C VAL A 81 -30.80 8.02 22.68
N LEU A 82 -30.59 8.54 23.91
CA LEU A 82 -31.12 8.11 25.21
C LEU A 82 -32.33 7.14 25.14
N THR A 83 -32.20 6.01 25.84
CA THR A 83 -33.18 4.93 25.97
C THR A 83 -34.53 5.44 26.45
N THR A 84 -35.41 5.73 25.50
CA THR A 84 -36.81 6.12 25.77
C THR A 84 -37.79 5.05 25.30
N ALA A 85 -37.32 3.86 24.89
CA ALA A 85 -38.19 2.81 24.35
C ALA A 85 -39.30 2.56 25.34
N GLU A 86 -40.52 2.99 24.98
CA GLU A 86 -41.66 2.91 25.87
C GLU A 86 -42.29 1.51 25.78
N PHE A 87 -42.11 0.84 24.63
CA PHE A 87 -42.68 -0.49 24.35
C PHE A 87 -41.74 -1.33 23.47
N PRO A 88 -41.12 -2.41 24.01
CA PRO A 88 -41.12 -2.77 25.44
C PRO A 88 -40.34 -1.72 26.23
N SER A 89 -40.79 -1.41 27.45
CA SER A 89 -40.06 -0.47 28.30
C SER A 89 -38.68 -1.01 28.68
N GLY A 90 -37.65 -0.16 28.61
CA GLY A 90 -36.29 -0.51 29.05
C GLY A 90 -35.44 -1.26 28.03
N GLN A 91 -35.84 -1.29 26.76
CA GLN A 91 -34.94 -1.75 25.70
C GLN A 91 -33.91 -0.68 25.32
N ASP A 92 -32.69 -1.14 25.08
CA ASP A 92 -31.62 -0.29 24.57
C ASP A 92 -31.85 0.04 23.09
N ASN A 93 -31.55 1.27 22.71
CA ASN A 93 -31.59 1.72 21.32
C ASN A 93 -30.25 1.50 20.62
N GLY A 94 -29.16 1.22 21.33
CA GLY A 94 -27.84 0.94 20.75
C GLY A 94 -27.53 -0.55 20.68
N GLY A 95 -26.85 -0.96 19.61
CA GLY A 95 -26.08 -2.21 19.64
C GLY A 95 -24.91 -2.12 20.62
N PRO A 96 -24.31 -3.24 21.04
CA PRO A 96 -23.14 -3.22 21.89
C PRO A 96 -21.93 -2.60 21.18
N ASP A 97 -21.03 -2.01 21.97
CA ASP A 97 -19.70 -1.60 21.51
C ASP A 97 -18.94 -2.79 20.92
N THR A 98 -18.13 -2.51 19.91
CA THR A 98 -17.42 -3.53 19.16
C THR A 98 -15.92 -3.45 19.50
N PRO A 99 -15.34 -4.49 20.13
CA PRO A 99 -13.92 -4.51 20.48
C PRO A 99 -13.03 -4.25 19.27
N GLY A 100 -11.89 -3.59 19.48
CA GLY A 100 -10.87 -3.39 18.45
C GLY A 100 -10.29 -4.68 17.91
N GLY A 101 -9.63 -4.60 16.74
CA GLY A 101 -8.79 -5.69 16.26
C GLY A 101 -7.71 -6.05 17.29
N ASP A 102 -7.38 -7.33 17.40
CA ASP A 102 -6.40 -7.85 18.36
C ASP A 102 -5.02 -7.98 17.69
N SER A 103 -4.06 -7.16 18.14
CA SER A 103 -2.69 -7.17 17.61
C SER A 103 -1.92 -8.44 17.94
N SER A 104 -2.26 -9.12 19.04
CA SER A 104 -1.62 -10.39 19.41
C SER A 104 -1.90 -11.49 18.39
N SER A 105 -3.01 -11.39 17.65
CA SER A 105 -3.37 -12.32 16.58
C SER A 105 -2.48 -12.22 15.33
N ILE A 106 -1.66 -11.17 15.22
CA ILE A 106 -0.65 -11.01 14.15
C ILE A 106 0.61 -11.80 14.49
N GLY A 107 0.88 -12.01 15.79
CA GLY A 107 2.04 -12.75 16.28
C GLY A 107 3.34 -11.96 16.23
N LEU A 108 3.28 -10.63 16.31
CA LEU A 108 4.47 -9.79 16.44
C LEU A 108 5.17 -10.07 17.77
N GLU A 109 6.49 -10.07 17.77
CA GLU A 109 7.27 -10.14 18.99
C GLU A 109 7.05 -8.89 19.86
N ALA A 110 7.33 -8.99 21.16
CA ALA A 110 7.26 -7.84 22.05
C ALA A 110 8.29 -6.79 21.61
N PRO A 111 7.94 -5.49 21.62
CA PRO A 111 8.88 -4.43 21.28
C PRO A 111 10.05 -4.37 22.28
N ALA A 112 11.27 -4.22 21.77
CA ALA A 112 12.53 -4.21 22.50
C ALA A 112 13.48 -3.16 21.91
N GLU A 113 14.19 -2.43 22.77
CA GLU A 113 15.12 -1.34 22.40
C GLU A 113 16.29 -1.83 21.54
N ASP A 114 16.77 -3.04 21.83
CA ASP A 114 17.90 -3.71 21.19
C ASP A 114 17.45 -4.64 20.05
N ASN A 115 16.16 -4.60 19.67
CA ASN A 115 15.56 -5.46 18.66
C ASN A 115 15.79 -6.98 18.86
N VAL A 116 16.22 -7.42 20.05
CA VAL A 116 16.60 -8.81 20.29
C VAL A 116 15.37 -9.71 20.19
N GLY A 117 15.49 -10.76 19.37
CA GLY A 117 14.42 -11.74 19.16
C GLY A 117 13.35 -11.31 18.16
N TYR A 118 13.54 -10.18 17.45
CA TYR A 118 12.68 -9.81 16.33
C TYR A 118 12.90 -10.76 15.16
N ASN A 119 11.84 -11.42 14.69
CA ASN A 119 11.82 -12.06 13.38
C ASN A 119 10.79 -11.36 12.49
N GLN A 120 9.56 -11.16 12.98
CA GLN A 120 8.50 -10.53 12.18
C GLN A 120 8.67 -9.02 12.08
N ARG A 121 9.15 -8.37 13.14
CA ARG A 121 9.42 -6.92 13.16
C ARG A 121 10.59 -6.49 12.26
N LEU A 122 11.39 -7.44 11.77
CA LEU A 122 12.40 -7.16 10.74
C LEU A 122 11.79 -6.91 9.36
N LEU A 123 10.50 -7.23 9.17
CA LEU A 123 9.76 -6.98 7.93
C LEU A 123 10.43 -7.59 6.69
N ASN A 124 11.02 -8.78 6.84
CA ASN A 124 11.61 -9.50 5.71
C ASN A 124 10.52 -10.04 4.77
N TRP A 125 10.61 -9.70 3.49
CA TRP A 125 9.60 -10.10 2.51
C TRP A 125 9.68 -11.60 2.17
N TRP A 126 10.89 -12.18 2.12
CA TRP A 126 11.10 -13.60 1.81
C TRP A 126 10.56 -14.54 2.89
N ASP A 127 10.55 -14.09 4.15
CA ASP A 127 9.93 -14.80 5.28
C ASP A 127 8.40 -14.58 5.35
N GLY A 128 7.85 -13.76 4.43
CA GLY A 128 6.45 -13.37 4.41
C GLY A 128 6.06 -12.41 5.53
N PHE A 129 7.02 -11.71 6.14
CA PHE A 129 6.79 -10.80 7.25
C PHE A 129 6.54 -9.36 6.83
N LEU A 130 6.98 -8.95 5.63
CA LEU A 130 6.58 -7.68 5.01
C LEU A 130 5.10 -7.73 4.59
N ARG A 131 4.21 -7.45 5.53
CA ARG A 131 2.75 -7.53 5.36
C ARG A 131 2.10 -6.17 5.53
N GLY A 132 1.02 -5.96 4.78
CA GLY A 132 0.17 -4.77 4.94
C GLY A 132 -0.62 -4.83 6.24
N GLY A 133 -1.24 -3.69 6.57
CA GLY A 133 -2.15 -3.55 7.69
C GLY A 133 -3.46 -4.29 7.51
N SER A 134 -4.23 -4.33 8.59
CA SER A 134 -5.54 -4.96 8.68
C SER A 134 -6.67 -4.01 8.32
N GLY A 135 -7.73 -4.53 7.72
CA GLY A 135 -8.96 -3.75 7.50
C GLY A 135 -9.72 -3.50 8.82
N GLY A 136 -10.50 -2.42 8.84
CA GLY A 136 -11.46 -2.11 9.88
C GLY A 136 -12.78 -2.87 9.69
N GLY A 137 -13.58 -2.95 10.76
CA GLY A 137 -14.89 -3.56 10.74
C GLY A 137 -15.93 -2.70 10.02
N GLY A 138 -16.87 -3.32 9.30
CA GLY A 138 -18.05 -2.61 8.78
C GLY A 138 -19.10 -2.36 9.87
N GLY A 139 -19.96 -1.37 9.68
CA GLY A 139 -21.10 -1.12 10.56
C GLY A 139 -22.20 -2.20 10.44
N GLY A 140 -22.97 -2.34 11.51
CA GLY A 140 -24.14 -3.21 11.58
C GLY A 140 -25.37 -2.61 10.91
N ASN A 141 -26.33 -3.46 10.55
CA ASN A 141 -27.64 -3.03 10.05
C ASN A 141 -28.64 -2.83 11.20
N HIS A 142 -29.65 -2.00 10.95
CA HIS A 142 -30.68 -1.69 11.93
C HIS A 142 -31.93 -1.05 11.33
N PRO A 143 -33.05 -1.02 12.07
CA PRO A 143 -34.34 -0.56 11.57
C PRO A 143 -34.70 0.88 11.99
N HIS A 144 -33.70 1.75 12.18
CA HIS A 144 -33.93 3.12 12.67
C HIS A 144 -34.97 3.86 11.83
N GLY A 145 -35.88 4.59 12.48
CA GLY A 145 -36.91 5.35 11.80
C GLY A 145 -38.08 4.52 11.27
N THR A 146 -38.05 3.18 11.39
CA THR A 146 -39.24 2.32 11.19
C THR A 146 -40.35 2.81 12.11
N PHE A 147 -41.57 2.94 11.60
CA PHE A 147 -42.67 3.47 12.41
C PHE A 147 -43.98 2.75 12.20
N THR A 148 -44.73 2.67 13.30
CA THR A 148 -46.04 2.05 13.39
C THR A 148 -47.09 3.12 13.60
N TRP A 149 -48.29 2.82 13.11
CA TRP A 149 -49.46 3.68 13.22
C TRP A 149 -50.64 2.88 13.78
N ARG A 150 -51.42 3.52 14.66
CA ARG A 150 -52.63 2.93 15.24
C ARG A 150 -53.82 3.89 15.14
N PRO A 151 -54.85 3.56 14.34
CA PRO A 151 -56.07 4.36 14.28
C PRO A 151 -56.89 4.24 15.57
N SER A 152 -56.98 5.36 16.29
CA SER A 152 -58.04 5.84 17.22
C SER A 152 -58.67 4.90 18.28
N THR A 153 -58.06 3.77 18.64
CA THR A 153 -58.58 2.91 19.72
C THR A 153 -57.67 2.86 20.95
N GLY A 154 -57.58 3.98 21.67
CA GLY A 154 -57.32 4.07 23.13
C GLY A 154 -56.17 3.25 23.73
N GLY A 155 -55.21 2.79 22.93
CA GLY A 155 -54.12 1.93 23.36
C GLY A 155 -52.86 2.72 23.60
N THR A 156 -52.13 2.33 24.64
CA THR A 156 -50.82 2.90 25.01
C THR A 156 -49.66 2.25 24.24
N ASN A 157 -49.85 1.06 23.66
CA ASN A 157 -48.72 0.27 23.20
C ASN A 157 -48.38 0.59 21.73
N CYS A 158 -47.08 0.79 21.45
CA CYS A 158 -46.57 1.07 20.10
C CYS A 158 -46.67 -0.12 19.14
N ILE A 159 -46.71 -1.34 19.67
CA ILE A 159 -46.98 -2.58 18.93
C ILE A 159 -48.10 -3.34 19.67
N GLY A 160 -49.04 -3.92 18.93
CA GLY A 160 -50.13 -4.75 19.46
C GLY A 160 -51.29 -4.88 18.48
N ASP A 161 -52.42 -5.45 18.95
CA ASP A 161 -53.63 -5.64 18.15
C ASP A 161 -54.04 -4.32 17.45
N LYS A 162 -54.20 -4.39 16.12
CA LYS A 162 -54.58 -3.27 15.24
C LYS A 162 -53.52 -2.17 15.06
N ALA A 163 -52.28 -2.38 15.50
CA ALA A 163 -51.14 -1.56 15.06
C ALA A 163 -50.65 -2.03 13.69
N PHE A 164 -50.37 -1.08 12.79
CA PHE A 164 -49.87 -1.37 11.45
C PHE A 164 -48.48 -0.75 11.28
N PHE A 165 -47.54 -1.49 10.69
CA PHE A 165 -46.32 -0.88 10.17
C PHE A 165 -46.68 -0.01 8.98
N LYS A 166 -46.41 1.29 9.09
CA LYS A 166 -46.64 2.24 7.98
C LYS A 166 -45.42 2.31 7.07
N ALA A 167 -44.22 2.22 7.65
CA ALA A 167 -42.99 2.01 6.91
C ALA A 167 -42.03 1.12 7.70
N TRP A 168 -41.32 0.26 6.97
CA TRP A 168 -40.19 -0.51 7.47
C TRP A 168 -38.93 0.01 6.80
N HIS A 169 -37.96 0.43 7.59
CA HIS A 169 -36.64 0.82 7.11
C HIS A 169 -35.64 -0.22 7.59
N ASP A 170 -34.76 -0.69 6.69
CA ASP A 170 -33.61 -1.53 7.05
C ASP A 170 -32.38 -0.86 6.46
N HIS A 171 -31.54 -0.32 7.34
CA HIS A 171 -30.36 0.43 6.94
C HIS A 171 -29.16 -0.50 6.90
N SER A 172 -28.39 -0.46 5.81
CA SER A 172 -27.07 -1.09 5.77
C SER A 172 -26.07 -0.26 6.57
N GLY A 173 -25.20 -0.91 7.34
CA GLY A 173 -24.03 -0.24 7.90
C GLY A 173 -23.02 0.16 6.82
N ALA A 174 -22.17 1.11 7.17
CA ALA A 174 -21.10 1.58 6.31
C ALA A 174 -19.95 0.55 6.24
N MET A 175 -19.13 0.64 5.19
CA MET A 175 -17.96 -0.23 5.06
C MET A 175 -16.87 0.10 6.09
N GLY A 176 -16.03 -0.86 6.45
CA GLY A 176 -14.79 -0.60 7.18
C GLY A 176 -13.70 -0.06 6.26
N GLY A 177 -12.68 0.56 6.84
CA GLY A 177 -11.51 1.03 6.11
C GLY A 177 -10.58 -0.12 5.69
N SER A 178 -9.86 0.05 4.58
CA SER A 178 -8.84 -0.91 4.14
C SER A 178 -7.56 -0.79 4.98
N GLY A 179 -6.80 -1.86 5.16
CA GLY A 179 -5.46 -1.76 5.77
C GLY A 179 -4.45 -1.07 4.85
N GLY A 180 -3.40 -0.48 5.43
CA GLY A 180 -2.29 0.11 4.68
C GLY A 180 -1.45 -0.93 3.93
N GLY A 181 -0.80 -0.52 2.84
CA GLY A 181 0.10 -1.39 2.07
C GLY A 181 1.42 -1.70 2.77
N ALA A 182 2.23 -2.57 2.19
CA ALA A 182 3.60 -2.78 2.63
C ALA A 182 4.59 -2.37 1.53
N LEU A 183 5.69 -1.72 1.93
CA LEU A 183 6.73 -1.25 1.03
C LEU A 183 8.10 -1.51 1.64
N GLN A 184 9.03 -1.98 0.80
CA GLN A 184 10.45 -1.99 1.12
C GLN A 184 11.18 -1.14 0.09
N VAL A 185 12.08 -0.28 0.57
CA VAL A 185 13.01 0.51 -0.25
C VAL A 185 14.42 0.15 0.17
N THR A 186 15.18 -0.42 -0.76
CA THR A 186 16.57 -0.79 -0.56
C THR A 186 17.44 0.01 -1.53
N ALA A 187 18.51 0.61 -1.03
CA ALA A 187 19.53 1.28 -1.82
C ALA A 187 20.92 0.76 -1.44
N GLY A 188 21.88 0.81 -2.38
CA GLY A 188 23.24 0.34 -2.11
C GLY A 188 23.97 1.25 -1.12
N LYS A 189 24.45 2.42 -1.58
CA LYS A 189 25.32 3.30 -0.80
C LYS A 189 24.59 4.27 0.12
N SER A 190 23.49 4.86 -0.34
CA SER A 190 22.75 5.87 0.42
C SER A 190 21.29 5.90 0.01
N LEU A 191 20.41 6.08 0.98
CA LEU A 191 18.98 6.32 0.80
C LEU A 191 18.63 7.63 1.48
N THR A 192 18.18 8.63 0.72
CA THR A 192 17.70 9.92 1.24
C THR A 192 16.20 10.04 1.01
N VAL A 193 15.44 10.29 2.07
CA VAL A 193 13.98 10.45 2.03
C VAL A 193 13.60 11.89 2.35
N ASP A 194 13.49 12.70 1.30
CA ASP A 194 13.09 14.12 1.38
C ASP A 194 11.60 14.37 1.06
N GLY A 195 10.93 13.38 0.48
CA GLY A 195 9.51 13.42 0.14
C GLY A 195 8.62 12.79 1.20
N THR A 196 7.55 12.12 0.75
CA THR A 196 6.65 11.40 1.65
C THR A 196 6.47 9.95 1.20
N ILE A 197 6.63 9.00 2.12
CA ILE A 197 6.29 7.60 1.94
C ILE A 197 5.07 7.28 2.80
N LYS A 198 3.99 6.77 2.20
CA LYS A 198 2.72 6.49 2.89
C LYS A 198 2.34 5.03 2.82
N ALA A 199 2.08 4.45 3.98
CA ALA A 199 1.46 3.15 4.18
C ALA A 199 0.25 3.31 5.12
N THR A 200 -0.64 4.24 4.81
CA THR A 200 -1.76 4.62 5.71
C THR A 200 -2.95 3.68 5.59
N GLY A 201 -3.64 3.47 6.71
CA GLY A 201 -4.94 2.82 6.74
C GLY A 201 -6.05 3.67 6.12
N GLY A 202 -7.02 3.01 5.51
CA GLY A 202 -8.23 3.62 4.96
C GLY A 202 -9.21 4.02 6.06
N GLN A 203 -9.94 5.11 5.82
CA GLN A 203 -10.95 5.63 6.74
C GLN A 203 -12.17 4.71 6.79
N GLY A 204 -12.78 4.60 7.98
CA GLY A 204 -14.06 3.94 8.15
C GLY A 204 -15.17 4.67 7.40
N GLY A 205 -16.10 3.92 6.82
CA GLY A 205 -17.26 4.49 6.16
C GLY A 205 -18.14 5.24 7.15
N GLN A 206 -18.63 6.40 6.73
CA GLN A 206 -19.50 7.27 7.53
C GLN A 206 -20.86 7.47 6.88
N ALA A 207 -21.83 7.91 7.68
CA ALA A 207 -23.13 8.32 7.18
C ALA A 207 -23.01 9.52 6.20
N ARG A 208 -23.84 9.55 5.16
CA ARG A 208 -23.88 10.67 4.21
C ARG A 208 -24.61 11.85 4.84
N THR A 209 -24.24 13.08 4.49
CA THR A 209 -24.86 14.31 5.02
C THR A 209 -25.89 14.96 4.10
N ALA A 210 -25.96 14.56 2.83
CA ALA A 210 -26.83 15.20 1.83
C ALA A 210 -28.26 14.62 1.83
N LEU A 211 -29.28 15.46 1.64
CA LEU A 211 -30.66 15.02 1.48
C LEU A 211 -30.93 14.67 0.00
N ASN A 212 -31.46 13.48 -0.27
CA ASN A 212 -32.01 13.14 -1.58
C ASN A 212 -33.54 13.16 -1.50
N ASP A 213 -34.18 13.82 -2.47
CA ASP A 213 -35.64 13.79 -2.60
C ASP A 213 -36.07 12.47 -3.24
N PHE A 214 -36.91 11.71 -2.54
CA PHE A 214 -37.55 10.51 -3.06
C PHE A 214 -39.02 10.82 -3.34
N LYS A 215 -39.52 10.43 -4.53
CA LYS A 215 -40.95 10.56 -4.86
C LYS A 215 -41.61 9.19 -4.87
N CYS A 216 -42.60 9.01 -3.99
CA CYS A 216 -43.52 7.88 -4.03
C CYS A 216 -44.95 8.45 -4.10
N SER A 217 -45.73 8.02 -5.09
CA SER A 217 -47.17 8.33 -5.20
C SER A 217 -47.51 9.81 -4.97
N ASP A 218 -47.06 10.69 -5.86
CA ASP A 218 -47.34 12.14 -5.89
C ASP A 218 -46.92 12.96 -4.67
N GLU A 219 -46.33 12.31 -3.65
CA GLU A 219 -45.75 12.94 -2.47
C GLU A 219 -44.21 12.94 -2.58
N THR A 220 -43.59 14.09 -2.35
CA THR A 220 -42.13 14.21 -2.22
C THR A 220 -41.76 13.98 -0.76
N TRP A 221 -40.97 12.94 -0.50
CA TRP A 221 -40.41 12.63 0.80
C TRP A 221 -38.91 12.92 0.76
N THR A 222 -38.47 13.89 1.56
CA THR A 222 -37.03 14.20 1.71
C THR A 222 -36.43 13.25 2.74
N VAL A 223 -35.92 12.09 2.31
CA VAL A 223 -35.28 11.08 3.17
C VAL A 223 -34.03 10.55 2.46
N ASP A 224 -32.84 10.86 2.99
CA ASP A 224 -31.63 10.14 2.57
C ASP A 224 -31.42 8.92 3.46
N PHE A 225 -31.68 7.73 2.93
CA PHE A 225 -31.46 6.47 3.65
C PHE A 225 -29.98 6.23 3.98
N GLY A 226 -29.04 6.92 3.30
CA GLY A 226 -27.61 6.90 3.58
C GLY A 226 -27.17 7.72 4.80
N GLN A 227 -28.03 8.62 5.30
CA GLN A 227 -27.79 9.32 6.58
C GLN A 227 -27.82 8.35 7.75
N PHE A 228 -28.54 7.25 7.64
CA PHE A 228 -28.77 6.30 8.72
C PHE A 228 -27.78 5.13 8.73
N ALA A 229 -26.71 5.15 7.92
CA ALA A 229 -25.71 4.09 7.96
C ALA A 229 -24.97 4.12 9.31
N THR A 230 -24.92 2.98 10.01
CA THR A 230 -24.07 2.87 11.18
C THR A 230 -22.59 2.91 10.76
N PRO A 231 -21.73 3.69 11.43
CA PRO A 231 -20.32 3.82 11.07
C PRO A 231 -19.52 2.53 11.02
N GLY A 232 -18.56 2.46 10.10
CA GLY A 232 -17.49 1.46 10.08
C GLY A 232 -16.22 1.96 10.77
N GLY A 233 -15.35 1.06 11.19
CA GLY A 233 -14.05 1.38 11.77
C GLY A 233 -12.95 1.58 10.73
N GLY A 234 -11.88 2.27 11.09
CA GLY A 234 -10.73 2.53 10.23
C GLY A 234 -9.81 1.30 10.09
N GLY A 235 -9.13 1.18 8.96
CA GLY A 235 -8.08 0.17 8.77
C GLY A 235 -6.78 0.61 9.43
N SER A 236 -5.93 -0.33 9.84
CA SER A 236 -4.63 -0.01 10.43
C SER A 236 -3.65 0.51 9.36
N GLY A 237 -2.61 1.19 9.83
CA GLY A 237 -1.41 1.46 9.01
C GLY A 237 -0.73 0.17 8.57
N GLY A 238 0.13 0.29 7.57
CA GLY A 238 0.87 -0.79 6.93
C GLY A 238 2.35 -0.82 7.32
N ALA A 239 3.20 -1.45 6.51
CA ALA A 239 4.61 -1.66 6.83
C ALA A 239 5.53 -0.89 5.88
N ILE A 240 6.54 -0.22 6.42
CA ILE A 240 7.62 0.40 5.64
C ILE A 240 8.95 -0.13 6.15
N LYS A 241 9.77 -0.64 5.22
CA LYS A 241 11.15 -1.02 5.48
C LYS A 241 12.09 -0.17 4.62
N LEU A 242 13.05 0.51 5.25
CA LEU A 242 14.09 1.30 4.58
C LEU A 242 15.45 0.69 4.88
N GLN A 243 16.25 0.42 3.85
CA GLN A 243 17.56 -0.24 4.00
C GLN A 243 18.60 0.41 3.10
N SER A 244 19.76 0.75 3.66
CA SER A 244 20.92 1.21 2.90
C SER A 244 22.17 1.20 3.78
N MET A 245 23.35 1.38 3.18
CA MET A 245 24.57 1.63 3.97
C MET A 245 24.46 2.90 4.80
N VAL A 246 23.76 3.91 4.27
CA VAL A 246 23.45 5.17 4.95
C VAL A 246 21.98 5.52 4.68
N VAL A 247 21.17 5.64 5.72
CA VAL A 247 19.79 6.13 5.60
C VAL A 247 19.66 7.51 6.21
N ASP A 248 19.22 8.47 5.41
CA ASP A 248 18.90 9.84 5.83
C ASP A 248 17.42 10.12 5.59
N ILE A 249 16.73 10.58 6.62
CA ILE A 249 15.28 10.85 6.60
C ILE A 249 15.10 12.30 6.98
N SER A 250 14.44 13.06 6.12
CA SER A 250 14.11 14.46 6.41
C SER A 250 13.43 14.58 7.77
N PRO A 251 13.82 15.55 8.63
CA PRO A 251 13.25 15.75 9.96
C PRO A 251 11.83 16.35 9.92
N THR A 252 11.19 16.34 8.74
CA THR A 252 9.87 16.93 8.53
C THR A 252 8.80 15.96 9.03
N PRO A 253 7.90 16.37 9.94
CA PRO A 253 6.80 15.50 10.37
C PRO A 253 5.96 15.03 9.19
N GLY A 254 5.74 13.71 9.09
CA GLY A 254 4.99 13.10 7.99
C GLY A 254 5.82 12.82 6.74
N THR A 255 7.15 12.89 6.80
CA THR A 255 8.03 12.28 5.78
C THR A 255 7.74 10.79 5.63
N ILE A 256 7.40 10.11 6.74
CA ILE A 256 6.87 8.75 6.73
C ILE A 256 5.50 8.77 7.39
N ASP A 257 4.51 8.11 6.80
CA ASP A 257 3.15 8.05 7.34
C ASP A 257 2.65 6.60 7.34
N ILE A 258 2.58 6.02 8.55
CA ILE A 258 2.07 4.68 8.84
C ILE A 258 0.83 4.77 9.74
N SER A 259 0.11 5.89 9.68
CA SER A 259 -1.11 6.08 10.47
C SER A 259 -2.23 5.12 10.07
N GLY A 260 -3.00 4.68 11.06
CA GLY A 260 -4.28 4.05 10.82
C GLY A 260 -5.32 5.08 10.37
N GLY A 261 -6.36 4.59 9.68
CA GLY A 261 -7.50 5.42 9.33
C GLY A 261 -8.39 5.69 10.54
N MET A 262 -9.07 6.84 10.57
CA MET A 262 -10.08 7.12 11.58
C MET A 262 -11.32 6.27 11.34
N GLY A 263 -12.06 5.97 12.39
CA GLY A 263 -13.39 5.41 12.28
C GLY A 263 -14.39 6.43 11.72
N GLY A 264 -15.44 5.90 11.09
CA GLY A 264 -16.53 6.73 10.58
C GLY A 264 -17.36 7.36 11.70
N LEU A 265 -18.11 8.40 11.36
CA LEU A 265 -18.99 9.10 12.29
C LEU A 265 -20.46 8.94 11.92
N GLY A 266 -21.31 8.80 12.94
CA GLY A 266 -22.76 8.86 12.82
C GLY A 266 -23.23 10.32 12.70
N VAL A 267 -24.25 10.58 11.89
CA VAL A 267 -24.79 11.94 11.70
C VAL A 267 -25.89 12.28 12.72
N TRP A 268 -26.61 11.27 13.20
CA TRP A 268 -27.83 11.37 14.00
C TRP A 268 -27.71 10.63 15.35
N SER A 269 -26.52 10.09 15.61
CA SER A 269 -26.12 9.40 16.82
C SER A 269 -24.70 9.83 17.18
N LEU A 270 -24.27 9.61 18.42
CA LEU A 270 -22.86 9.79 18.81
C LEU A 270 -22.05 8.52 18.52
N SER A 271 -22.58 7.61 17.69
CA SER A 271 -21.90 6.38 17.32
C SER A 271 -20.66 6.71 16.49
N GLN A 272 -19.55 6.09 16.84
CA GLN A 272 -18.25 6.30 16.22
C GLN A 272 -17.57 4.95 15.97
N GLY A 273 -17.12 4.73 14.74
CA GLY A 273 -16.29 3.58 14.44
C GLY A 273 -14.94 3.66 15.15
N GLY A 274 -14.32 2.53 15.44
CA GLY A 274 -13.00 2.52 16.05
C GLY A 274 -11.91 2.96 15.08
N ASP A 275 -10.92 3.70 15.56
CA ASP A 275 -9.75 4.12 14.76
C ASP A 275 -8.79 2.94 14.53
N GLY A 276 -8.18 2.86 13.35
CA GLY A 276 -7.15 1.87 13.05
C GLY A 276 -5.85 2.18 13.80
N SER A 277 -5.12 1.12 14.19
CA SER A 277 -3.82 1.28 14.83
C SER A 277 -2.75 1.80 13.85
N PRO A 278 -1.62 2.33 14.34
CA PRO A 278 -0.45 2.57 13.50
C PRO A 278 0.10 1.26 12.92
N GLY A 279 0.89 1.43 11.86
CA GLY A 279 1.64 0.38 11.19
C GLY A 279 3.05 0.17 11.76
N LEU A 280 3.95 -0.41 10.97
CA LEU A 280 5.33 -0.68 11.36
C LEU A 280 6.34 0.04 10.46
N LEU A 281 7.37 0.62 11.07
CA LEU A 281 8.55 1.14 10.40
C LEU A 281 9.79 0.37 10.87
N ARG A 282 10.55 -0.16 9.91
CA ARG A 282 11.92 -0.64 10.12
C ARG A 282 12.88 0.21 9.31
N VAL A 283 13.90 0.76 9.95
CA VAL A 283 15.01 1.42 9.27
C VAL A 283 16.28 0.68 9.57
N GLU A 284 17.06 0.34 8.55
CA GLU A 284 18.35 -0.33 8.69
C GLU A 284 19.44 0.47 8.01
N ASP A 285 20.39 0.91 8.83
CA ASP A 285 21.58 1.69 8.50
C ASP A 285 22.81 0.91 8.95
N MET A 286 23.98 1.09 8.30
CA MET A 286 25.22 0.39 8.69
C MET A 286 26.27 1.29 9.32
N VAL A 287 26.13 2.62 9.21
CA VAL A 287 27.16 3.55 9.67
C VAL A 287 26.90 4.11 11.06
N GLY A 288 25.86 3.65 11.75
CA GLY A 288 25.54 4.09 13.11
C GLY A 288 24.93 5.49 13.21
N GLY A 289 24.48 6.06 12.09
CA GLY A 289 24.03 7.46 12.02
C GLY A 289 22.60 7.66 12.51
N ILE A 290 21.78 6.60 12.45
CA ILE A 290 20.35 6.70 12.70
C ILE A 290 19.94 6.06 14.04
N THR A 291 18.96 6.68 14.71
CA THR A 291 18.38 6.17 15.96
C THR A 291 16.87 6.36 15.95
N ARG A 292 16.12 5.56 16.73
CA ARG A 292 14.66 5.71 16.81
C ARG A 292 14.23 7.11 17.21
N SER A 293 14.91 7.74 18.18
CA SER A 293 14.62 9.11 18.61
C SER A 293 14.86 10.17 17.54
N LEU A 294 15.76 9.92 16.58
CA LEU A 294 15.99 10.80 15.44
C LEU A 294 14.89 10.63 14.38
N VAL A 295 14.42 9.40 14.17
CA VAL A 295 13.43 9.06 13.14
C VAL A 295 12.01 9.41 13.59
N ALA A 296 11.65 9.13 14.85
CA ALA A 296 10.28 9.22 15.35
C ALA A 296 9.56 10.55 15.06
N PRO A 297 10.18 11.73 15.22
CA PRO A 297 9.52 13.01 14.92
C PRO A 297 9.11 13.18 13.44
N SER A 298 9.75 12.45 12.52
CA SER A 298 9.45 12.48 11.08
C SER A 298 8.31 11.54 10.67
N VAL A 299 7.87 10.66 11.57
CA VAL A 299 6.91 9.59 11.27
C VAL A 299 5.53 9.94 11.82
N LEU A 300 4.46 9.69 11.09
CA LEU A 300 3.09 9.78 11.60
C LEU A 300 2.49 8.40 11.89
N PRO A 301 1.75 8.23 13.00
CA PRO A 301 1.45 9.24 14.02
C PRO A 301 2.65 9.46 14.95
N TYR A 302 2.87 10.69 15.44
CA TYR A 302 3.92 11.00 16.42
C TYR A 302 3.33 11.64 17.68
N ASP A 303 3.69 11.08 18.83
CA ASP A 303 3.45 11.64 20.15
C ASP A 303 4.78 11.68 20.90
N SER A 304 5.20 12.85 21.36
CA SER A 304 6.47 13.01 22.08
C SER A 304 6.47 12.37 23.47
N SER A 305 5.31 11.92 23.95
CA SER A 305 5.17 11.14 25.18
C SER A 305 5.20 9.62 24.96
N ASP A 306 5.10 9.15 23.71
CA ASP A 306 5.29 7.76 23.29
C ASP A 306 6.75 7.56 22.86
N ASP A 307 7.40 6.50 23.35
CA ASP A 307 8.76 6.15 22.94
C ASP A 307 8.82 5.59 21.51
N SER A 308 7.66 5.38 20.89
CA SER A 308 7.46 4.86 19.53
C SER A 308 8.02 3.44 19.33
N LEU A 309 8.39 2.74 20.41
CA LEU A 309 9.04 1.43 20.36
C LEU A 309 8.10 0.35 19.83
N SER A 310 6.80 0.53 20.04
CA SER A 310 5.77 -0.41 19.58
C SER A 310 5.63 -0.45 18.05
N TRP A 311 6.01 0.62 17.34
CA TRP A 311 5.79 0.77 15.89
C TRP A 311 7.00 1.23 15.08
N ILE A 312 8.09 1.70 15.70
CA ILE A 312 9.38 1.97 15.02
C ILE A 312 10.46 1.06 15.59
N SER A 313 11.19 0.41 14.69
CA SER A 313 12.43 -0.30 14.97
C SER A 313 13.56 0.21 14.09
N VAL A 314 14.77 0.29 14.64
CA VAL A 314 15.94 0.82 13.94
C VAL A 314 17.11 -0.13 14.17
N ASP A 315 17.78 -0.51 13.07
CA ASP A 315 19.10 -1.12 13.07
C ASP A 315 20.11 -0.05 12.65
N ASN A 316 21.18 0.12 13.41
CA ASN A 316 22.22 1.08 13.09
C ASN A 316 23.55 0.40 12.69
N GLY A 317 23.56 -0.93 12.60
CA GLY A 317 24.71 -1.74 12.18
C GLY A 317 25.90 -1.71 13.16
N GLN A 318 25.75 -1.09 14.34
CA GLN A 318 26.79 -0.99 15.37
C GLN A 318 26.56 -1.98 16.53
N ASP A 319 25.31 -2.38 16.78
CA ASP A 319 24.98 -3.36 17.82
C ASP A 319 24.80 -4.76 17.22
N SER A 320 25.64 -5.71 17.65
CA SER A 320 25.50 -7.12 17.28
C SER A 320 24.22 -7.77 17.80
N ASN A 321 23.47 -7.09 18.68
CA ASN A 321 22.20 -7.54 19.24
C ASN A 321 20.96 -7.02 18.48
N ASP A 322 21.10 -6.00 17.60
CA ASP A 322 20.00 -5.35 16.84
C ASP A 322 19.34 -6.24 15.75
N GLY A 323 19.72 -7.51 15.70
CA GLY A 323 19.49 -8.44 14.61
C GLY A 323 20.78 -8.69 13.83
N PRO A 324 20.76 -9.46 12.73
CA PRO A 324 21.97 -9.73 11.94
C PRO A 324 22.59 -8.49 11.24
N GLY A 325 22.15 -7.26 11.54
CA GLY A 325 22.43 -6.09 10.72
C GLY A 325 21.70 -6.19 9.38
N TRP A 326 21.56 -5.07 8.65
CA TRP A 326 21.33 -5.19 7.22
C TRP A 326 22.58 -5.81 6.59
N ILE A 327 22.49 -7.10 6.25
CA ILE A 327 23.47 -7.75 5.39
C ILE A 327 22.96 -7.51 3.97
N PRO A 328 23.72 -6.83 3.09
CA PRO A 328 23.36 -6.71 1.69
C PRO A 328 23.00 -8.09 1.14
N THR A 329 21.78 -8.23 0.63
CA THR A 329 21.30 -9.50 0.10
C THR A 329 22.23 -9.96 -1.02
N THR A 330 22.81 -11.15 -0.86
CA THR A 330 23.72 -11.73 -1.86
C THR A 330 22.98 -12.61 -2.87
N HIS A 331 21.65 -12.52 -2.93
CA HIS A 331 20.80 -13.39 -3.73
C HIS A 331 19.94 -12.56 -4.69
N ARG A 332 19.80 -13.00 -5.94
CA ARG A 332 18.88 -12.38 -6.91
C ARG A 332 17.42 -12.54 -6.46
N PRO A 333 16.54 -11.57 -6.77
CA PRO A 333 16.81 -10.36 -7.53
C PRO A 333 17.38 -9.19 -6.70
N ASP A 334 17.39 -9.30 -5.38
CA ASP A 334 17.68 -8.18 -4.46
C ASP A 334 19.15 -7.77 -4.43
N SER A 335 20.05 -8.65 -4.87
CA SER A 335 21.47 -8.34 -5.10
C SER A 335 21.71 -7.52 -6.37
N MET A 336 20.70 -7.38 -7.24
CA MET A 336 20.83 -6.64 -8.49
C MET A 336 20.52 -5.16 -8.29
N SER A 337 21.36 -4.30 -8.84
CA SER A 337 21.07 -2.87 -8.99
C SER A 337 21.08 -2.50 -10.46
N ALA A 338 20.22 -1.59 -10.89
CA ALA A 338 20.13 -1.20 -12.28
C ALA A 338 19.92 0.30 -12.43
N SER A 339 20.45 0.82 -13.52
CA SER A 339 20.17 2.18 -13.99
C SER A 339 19.70 2.11 -15.44
N MET A 340 18.77 2.99 -15.79
CA MET A 340 18.30 3.14 -17.17
C MET A 340 18.51 4.58 -17.60
N SER A 341 19.02 4.77 -18.81
CA SER A 341 19.15 6.09 -19.39
C SER A 341 17.79 6.67 -19.75
N CYS A 342 17.69 8.01 -19.79
CA CYS A 342 16.68 8.64 -20.62
C CYS A 342 16.88 8.21 -22.08
N TRP A 343 15.89 8.45 -22.92
CA TRP A 343 16.05 8.27 -24.34
C TRP A 343 17.11 9.22 -24.91
N LEU A 344 17.89 8.72 -25.85
CA LEU A 344 18.98 9.40 -26.52
C LEU A 344 18.63 9.51 -28.00
N GLN A 345 18.70 10.74 -28.50
CA GLN A 345 18.52 11.06 -29.90
C GLN A 345 19.67 11.99 -30.33
N PRO A 346 20.38 11.68 -31.43
CA PRO A 346 21.36 12.59 -31.99
C PRO A 346 20.72 13.93 -32.36
N SER A 347 21.45 15.04 -32.17
CA SER A 347 20.95 16.37 -32.50
C SER A 347 20.68 16.49 -34.00
N GLY A 348 19.42 16.67 -34.40
CA GLY A 348 19.01 16.83 -35.80
C GLY A 348 17.61 16.26 -36.05
N THR A 349 17.15 16.31 -37.29
CA THR A 349 15.87 15.69 -37.71
C THR A 349 16.19 14.47 -38.57
N TYR A 350 15.99 13.28 -38.02
CA TYR A 350 16.30 12.01 -38.66
C TYR A 350 15.08 11.10 -38.64
N PHE A 351 14.85 10.36 -39.72
CA PHE A 351 13.79 9.38 -39.78
C PHE A 351 14.22 8.05 -39.16
N SER A 352 15.52 7.74 -39.23
CA SER A 352 16.08 6.51 -38.65
C SER A 352 17.55 6.68 -38.26
N LEU A 353 18.03 5.82 -37.38
CA LEU A 353 19.42 5.66 -37.03
C LEU A 353 19.89 4.29 -37.50
N TYR A 354 20.99 4.27 -38.25
CA TYR A 354 21.72 3.04 -38.54
C TYR A 354 22.78 2.83 -37.46
N PHE A 355 22.73 1.70 -36.76
CA PHE A 355 23.66 1.38 -35.66
C PHE A 355 24.84 0.60 -36.22
N VAL A 356 26.05 1.10 -36.00
CA VAL A 356 27.25 0.47 -36.59
C VAL A 356 27.55 -0.83 -35.84
N ASP A 357 27.90 -1.87 -36.60
CA ASP A 357 28.38 -3.14 -36.05
C ASP A 357 29.83 -2.99 -35.55
N ASP A 358 30.38 -3.99 -34.87
CA ASP A 358 31.81 -3.95 -34.53
C ASP A 358 32.68 -4.03 -35.78
N GLU A 359 33.63 -3.10 -35.92
CA GLU A 359 34.53 -3.04 -37.07
C GLU A 359 35.80 -3.88 -36.88
N ASP A 360 36.05 -4.34 -35.64
CA ASP A 360 37.18 -5.18 -35.26
C ASP A 360 36.75 -6.27 -34.25
N ASP A 361 37.68 -7.15 -33.87
CA ASP A 361 37.47 -8.22 -32.91
C ASP A 361 37.12 -7.68 -31.51
N ASP A 362 36.05 -8.21 -30.93
CA ASP A 362 35.49 -7.77 -29.64
C ASP A 362 36.35 -8.10 -28.41
N ASN A 363 37.43 -8.87 -28.59
CA ASN A 363 38.39 -9.25 -27.56
C ASN A 363 39.73 -8.53 -27.67
N THR A 364 40.18 -8.29 -28.90
CA THR A 364 41.56 -7.88 -29.20
C THR A 364 41.66 -6.66 -30.10
N GLY A 365 40.53 -6.19 -30.63
CA GLY A 365 40.45 -4.98 -31.44
C GLY A 365 40.49 -3.70 -30.62
N GLU A 366 40.71 -2.57 -31.30
CA GLU A 366 40.73 -1.27 -30.64
C GLU A 366 39.35 -0.92 -30.05
N PRO A 367 39.26 -0.50 -28.77
CA PRO A 367 37.99 -0.17 -28.12
C PRO A 367 37.13 0.88 -28.86
N ASP A 368 37.76 1.75 -29.64
CA ASP A 368 37.14 2.80 -30.47
C ASP A 368 36.44 2.25 -31.73
N ASP A 369 36.84 1.06 -32.20
CA ASP A 369 36.31 0.42 -33.40
C ASP A 369 35.05 -0.43 -33.10
N MET A 370 34.68 -0.56 -31.83
CA MET A 370 33.46 -1.25 -31.39
C MET A 370 32.21 -0.41 -31.71
N GLY A 371 31.13 -1.05 -32.18
CA GLY A 371 29.85 -0.42 -32.49
C GLY A 371 29.21 0.26 -31.28
N TRP A 372 29.50 -0.25 -30.08
CA TRP A 372 29.30 0.43 -28.81
C TRP A 372 30.37 0.02 -27.80
N ASN A 373 30.62 0.86 -26.79
CA ASN A 373 31.52 0.53 -25.69
C ASN A 373 31.20 1.39 -24.45
N MET A 374 31.76 1.02 -23.30
CA MET A 374 31.79 1.83 -22.09
C MET A 374 33.06 1.56 -21.30
N ASP A 375 33.41 2.44 -20.37
CA ASP A 375 34.54 2.25 -19.48
C ASP A 375 34.06 1.79 -18.09
N ILE A 376 34.67 0.74 -17.57
CA ILE A 376 34.49 0.30 -16.19
C ILE A 376 35.50 1.05 -15.32
N GLN A 377 35.00 1.73 -14.30
CA GLN A 377 35.83 2.34 -13.25
C GLN A 377 36.22 1.25 -12.26
N TYR A 378 37.48 0.80 -12.32
CA TYR A 378 37.98 -0.35 -11.57
C TYR A 378 39.09 0.09 -10.60
N ASN A 379 39.03 -0.32 -9.35
CA ASN A 379 39.96 0.06 -8.30
C ASN A 379 40.56 -1.18 -7.60
N PRO A 380 41.50 -1.88 -8.26
CA PRO A 380 42.00 -3.16 -7.79
C PRO A 380 42.65 -3.04 -6.41
N GLY A 381 42.02 -3.65 -5.40
CA GLY A 381 42.54 -3.68 -4.03
C GLY A 381 42.72 -2.30 -3.39
N GLY A 382 41.97 -1.29 -3.84
CA GLY A 382 42.04 0.08 -3.32
C GLY A 382 43.33 0.83 -3.68
N THR A 383 44.06 0.39 -4.70
CA THR A 383 45.37 0.96 -5.08
C THR A 383 45.28 2.19 -5.99
N GLY A 384 44.09 2.51 -6.51
CA GLY A 384 43.81 3.63 -7.41
C GLY A 384 42.84 3.22 -8.52
N GLU A 385 41.96 4.14 -8.91
CA GLU A 385 40.98 3.92 -9.98
C GLU A 385 41.67 3.93 -11.36
N ILE A 386 41.37 2.93 -12.18
CA ILE A 386 41.72 2.81 -13.59
C ILE A 386 40.46 2.62 -14.42
N LEU A 387 40.53 2.97 -15.71
CA LEU A 387 39.45 2.74 -16.67
C LEU A 387 39.79 1.52 -17.52
N ILE A 388 38.86 0.57 -17.58
CA ILE A 388 38.97 -0.65 -18.37
C ILE A 388 37.83 -0.64 -19.40
N PRO A 389 38.10 -0.75 -20.72
CA PRO A 389 37.02 -0.82 -21.69
C PRO A 389 36.21 -2.12 -21.51
N PHE A 390 34.89 -2.02 -21.66
CA PHE A 390 33.98 -3.17 -21.54
C PHE A 390 34.19 -4.16 -22.70
N ARG A 391 34.47 -3.63 -23.89
CA ARG A 391 34.67 -4.36 -25.16
C ARG A 391 35.99 -3.94 -25.82
N GLY A 392 36.61 -4.82 -26.60
CA GLY A 392 37.92 -4.60 -27.21
C GLY A 392 39.10 -4.82 -26.24
N ASP A 393 40.32 -4.59 -26.72
CA ASP A 393 41.54 -4.82 -25.94
C ASP A 393 41.64 -3.84 -24.76
N SER A 394 41.59 -4.38 -23.56
CA SER A 394 41.75 -3.62 -22.33
C SER A 394 43.19 -3.42 -21.91
N GLY A 395 44.12 -4.23 -22.42
CA GLY A 395 45.47 -4.40 -21.87
C GLY A 395 45.51 -4.94 -20.43
N PHE A 396 44.36 -5.11 -19.78
CA PHE A 396 44.22 -5.56 -18.40
C PHE A 396 43.91 -7.06 -18.34
N PHE A 397 43.00 -7.53 -19.19
CA PHE A 397 42.71 -8.94 -19.39
C PHE A 397 43.43 -9.43 -20.66
N PRO A 398 44.46 -10.29 -20.55
CA PRO A 398 45.22 -10.71 -21.72
C PRO A 398 44.37 -11.50 -22.73
N GLY A 399 44.12 -10.92 -23.90
CA GLY A 399 43.48 -11.59 -25.02
C GLY A 399 41.96 -11.75 -24.92
N THR A 400 41.30 -10.95 -24.07
CA THR A 400 39.84 -10.96 -23.89
C THR A 400 39.36 -9.60 -23.41
N SER A 401 38.11 -9.26 -23.73
CA SER A 401 37.41 -8.11 -23.14
C SER A 401 36.68 -8.50 -21.85
N TRP A 402 36.19 -7.51 -21.10
CA TRP A 402 35.35 -7.76 -19.93
C TRP A 402 34.08 -8.53 -20.30
N GLU A 403 33.40 -8.09 -21.36
CA GLU A 403 32.18 -8.71 -21.85
C GLU A 403 32.37 -10.20 -22.15
N ASN A 404 33.45 -10.58 -22.83
CA ASN A 404 33.71 -11.98 -23.17
C ASN A 404 34.28 -12.80 -22.01
N GLN A 405 35.01 -12.17 -21.10
CA GLN A 405 35.53 -12.82 -19.89
C GLN A 405 34.39 -13.27 -18.96
N PHE A 406 33.38 -12.41 -18.76
CA PHE A 406 32.32 -12.65 -17.79
C PHE A 406 30.95 -12.97 -18.41
N GLY A 407 30.79 -12.74 -19.71
CA GLY A 407 29.57 -12.96 -20.47
C GLY A 407 28.60 -11.78 -20.42
N ILE A 408 27.41 -12.02 -20.99
CA ILE A 408 26.36 -11.00 -21.16
C ILE A 408 25.02 -11.38 -20.50
N SER A 409 24.94 -12.52 -19.83
CA SER A 409 23.69 -13.06 -19.29
C SER A 409 23.54 -12.70 -17.81
N LEU A 410 22.33 -12.33 -17.35
CA LEU A 410 22.04 -12.13 -15.91
C LEU A 410 21.98 -13.45 -15.11
N GLY A 411 22.22 -14.59 -15.76
CA GLY A 411 21.99 -15.90 -15.18
C GLY A 411 20.50 -16.13 -14.83
N THR A 412 20.23 -17.26 -14.20
CA THR A 412 18.92 -17.55 -13.58
C THR A 412 19.17 -18.18 -12.22
N GLN A 413 18.31 -17.94 -11.23
CA GLN A 413 18.47 -18.54 -9.90
C GLN A 413 18.50 -20.08 -10.01
N GLY A 414 19.61 -20.70 -9.60
CA GLY A 414 19.82 -22.15 -9.72
C GLY A 414 20.04 -22.66 -11.16
N GLY A 415 20.28 -21.75 -12.11
CA GLY A 415 20.61 -22.08 -13.49
C GLY A 415 22.07 -22.52 -13.67
N THR A 416 22.36 -23.17 -14.79
CA THR A 416 23.72 -23.61 -15.14
C THR A 416 24.50 -22.59 -15.98
N VAL A 417 23.90 -21.43 -16.24
CA VAL A 417 24.50 -20.35 -17.06
C VAL A 417 25.19 -19.38 -16.10
N SER A 418 26.50 -19.19 -16.28
CA SER A 418 27.27 -18.20 -15.52
C SER A 418 26.64 -16.83 -15.71
N ALA A 419 26.33 -16.16 -14.60
CA ALA A 419 25.85 -14.79 -14.63
C ALA A 419 27.02 -13.83 -14.79
N ALA A 420 26.81 -12.79 -15.57
CA ALA A 420 27.74 -11.70 -15.74
C ALA A 420 27.55 -10.66 -14.61
N PRO A 421 28.63 -10.11 -14.05
CA PRO A 421 28.57 -9.09 -13.00
C PRO A 421 27.98 -7.77 -13.48
N ILE A 422 28.14 -7.47 -14.77
CA ILE A 422 27.60 -6.27 -15.40
C ILE A 422 26.90 -6.70 -16.69
N VAL A 423 25.64 -6.33 -16.84
CA VAL A 423 24.84 -6.60 -18.03
C VAL A 423 24.33 -5.29 -18.60
N VAL A 424 24.59 -5.08 -19.89
CA VAL A 424 24.11 -3.92 -20.64
C VAL A 424 23.05 -4.37 -21.65
N ARG A 425 21.97 -3.61 -21.73
CA ARG A 425 20.88 -3.84 -22.69
C ARG A 425 20.45 -2.54 -23.33
N PHE A 426 20.04 -2.63 -24.59
CA PHE A 426 19.59 -1.50 -25.38
C PHE A 426 18.14 -1.66 -25.80
N GLN A 427 17.43 -0.55 -25.93
CA GLN A 427 16.11 -0.51 -26.51
C GLN A 427 15.99 0.67 -27.47
N GLY A 428 15.36 0.44 -28.62
CA GLY A 428 15.10 1.45 -29.64
C GLY A 428 13.62 1.81 -29.70
N ALA A 429 13.32 3.02 -30.17
CA ALA A 429 11.97 3.45 -30.48
C ALA A 429 11.98 4.52 -31.59
N ARG A 430 10.79 4.97 -31.99
CA ARG A 430 10.59 6.17 -32.79
C ARG A 430 9.86 7.25 -32.01
N THR A 431 10.33 8.48 -32.15
CA THR A 431 9.63 9.70 -31.74
C THR A 431 9.38 10.62 -32.93
N ASP A 432 8.33 11.43 -32.83
CA ASP A 432 8.08 12.57 -33.72
C ASP A 432 8.84 13.84 -33.32
N GLY A 433 9.62 13.79 -32.23
CA GLY A 433 10.46 14.88 -31.74
C GLY A 433 9.77 15.81 -30.72
N THR A 434 8.56 15.47 -30.26
CA THR A 434 7.82 16.27 -29.25
C THR A 434 7.95 15.71 -27.83
N THR A 435 8.60 14.57 -27.66
CA THR A 435 8.73 13.84 -26.39
C THR A 435 9.77 14.47 -25.45
N ASP A 436 9.44 14.56 -24.17
CA ASP A 436 10.45 14.66 -23.12
C ASP A 436 11.20 13.33 -23.04
N LEU A 437 12.48 13.33 -23.41
CA LEU A 437 13.32 12.14 -23.50
C LEU A 437 13.44 11.39 -22.16
N CYS A 438 13.17 12.03 -21.01
CA CYS A 438 13.19 11.39 -19.69
C CYS A 438 11.80 10.96 -19.18
N ASP A 439 10.70 11.44 -19.78
CA ASP A 439 9.32 11.21 -19.31
C ASP A 439 8.42 10.58 -20.41
N GLY A 440 9.01 10.08 -21.49
CA GLY A 440 8.27 9.43 -22.58
C GLY A 440 7.64 8.11 -22.14
N ASP A 441 6.34 8.13 -21.84
CA ASP A 441 5.56 6.91 -21.59
C ASP A 441 5.37 6.13 -22.89
N VAL A 442 6.00 4.96 -22.96
CA VAL A 442 5.92 4.03 -24.11
C VAL A 442 4.51 3.46 -24.33
N ASN A 443 3.59 3.64 -23.38
CA ASN A 443 2.20 3.18 -23.47
C ASN A 443 1.21 4.29 -23.84
N ASP A 444 1.64 5.56 -23.85
CA ASP A 444 0.79 6.69 -24.18
C ASP A 444 1.10 7.20 -25.59
N LEU A 445 0.11 7.11 -26.48
CA LEU A 445 0.18 7.65 -27.84
C LEU A 445 0.37 9.18 -27.86
N GLN A 446 0.08 9.88 -26.76
CA GLN A 446 0.30 11.32 -26.62
C GLN A 446 1.70 11.69 -26.12
N ALA A 447 2.50 10.71 -25.66
CA ALA A 447 3.87 10.96 -25.18
C ALA A 447 4.87 11.19 -26.32
N GLY A 448 4.45 11.14 -27.59
CA GLY A 448 5.28 11.40 -28.77
C GLY A 448 6.23 10.25 -29.16
N ILE A 449 6.20 9.12 -28.44
CA ILE A 449 6.82 7.86 -28.85
C ILE A 449 5.76 7.01 -29.53
N ASP A 450 6.08 6.41 -30.68
CA ASP A 450 5.19 5.45 -31.33
C ASP A 450 5.29 4.09 -30.60
N PRO A 451 4.25 3.63 -29.87
CA PRO A 451 4.31 2.39 -29.11
C PRO A 451 4.56 1.16 -29.99
N SER A 452 4.18 1.22 -31.28
CA SER A 452 4.40 0.13 -32.22
C SER A 452 5.84 0.03 -32.73
N SER A 453 6.65 1.06 -32.48
CA SER A 453 8.05 1.13 -32.88
C SER A 453 9.04 0.69 -31.78
N VAL A 454 8.55 0.48 -30.56
CA VAL A 454 9.39 0.10 -29.41
C VAL A 454 9.93 -1.31 -29.62
N THR A 455 11.24 -1.45 -29.68
CA THR A 455 11.89 -2.75 -29.88
C THR A 455 11.96 -3.54 -28.56
N PRO A 456 12.16 -4.87 -28.61
CA PRO A 456 12.63 -5.65 -27.47
C PRO A 456 13.99 -5.15 -26.99
N TRP A 457 14.35 -5.49 -25.75
CA TRP A 457 15.70 -5.29 -25.24
C TRP A 457 16.68 -6.23 -25.96
N VAL A 458 17.75 -5.67 -26.49
CA VAL A 458 18.84 -6.39 -27.18
C VAL A 458 20.16 -6.19 -26.44
N ASP A 459 21.13 -7.07 -26.69
CA ASP A 459 22.50 -6.99 -26.17
C ASP A 459 23.41 -6.10 -27.04
N HIS A 460 23.17 -6.05 -28.36
CA HIS A 460 23.93 -5.20 -29.28
C HIS A 460 23.05 -4.22 -30.07
N PRO A 461 23.36 -2.90 -30.11
CA PRO A 461 22.55 -1.92 -30.84
C PRO A 461 22.41 -2.18 -32.35
N ALA A 462 23.41 -2.79 -32.99
CA ALA A 462 23.35 -3.13 -34.42
C ALA A 462 22.18 -4.07 -34.78
N MET A 463 21.66 -4.83 -33.81
CA MET A 463 20.47 -5.66 -34.01
C MET A 463 19.23 -4.82 -34.35
N PHE A 464 19.20 -3.53 -34.01
CA PHE A 464 18.09 -2.65 -34.38
C PHE A 464 17.94 -2.46 -35.89
N ASN A 465 19.02 -2.67 -36.65
CA ASN A 465 18.99 -2.55 -38.11
C ASN A 465 18.13 -3.63 -38.79
N ASP A 466 17.89 -4.75 -38.11
CA ASP A 466 17.09 -5.87 -38.63
C ASP A 466 15.59 -5.72 -38.33
N PHE A 467 15.18 -4.71 -37.57
CA PHE A 467 13.78 -4.47 -37.26
C PHE A 467 13.06 -3.79 -38.42
N ALA A 468 11.80 -4.20 -38.64
CA ALA A 468 10.98 -3.66 -39.73
C ALA A 468 10.74 -2.14 -39.63
N ILE A 469 10.74 -1.61 -38.40
CA ILE A 469 10.65 -0.17 -38.13
C ILE A 469 11.99 0.23 -37.50
N ALA A 470 12.83 0.90 -38.29
CA ALA A 470 14.12 1.38 -37.81
C ALA A 470 13.92 2.50 -36.77
N PRO A 471 14.53 2.39 -35.58
CA PRO A 471 14.38 3.38 -34.53
C PRO A 471 15.13 4.67 -34.87
N ASN A 472 14.68 5.80 -34.30
CA ASN A 472 15.35 7.10 -34.42
C ASN A 472 15.86 7.64 -33.06
N MET A 473 15.70 6.85 -32.00
CA MET A 473 16.14 7.11 -30.64
C MET A 473 16.47 5.76 -29.96
N ILE A 474 17.36 5.80 -28.98
CA ILE A 474 17.85 4.63 -28.24
C ILE A 474 17.90 4.94 -26.74
N ARG A 475 17.68 3.96 -25.89
CA ARG A 475 18.06 4.01 -24.47
C ARG A 475 18.81 2.76 -24.09
N PHE A 476 19.50 2.81 -22.96
CA PHE A 476 20.21 1.66 -22.43
C PHE A 476 19.87 1.43 -20.96
N ALA A 477 20.02 0.19 -20.51
CA ALA A 477 19.98 -0.20 -19.12
C ALA A 477 21.28 -0.91 -18.76
N ILE A 478 21.86 -0.55 -17.63
CA ILE A 478 23.04 -1.20 -17.05
C ILE A 478 22.62 -1.81 -15.74
N ILE A 479 22.87 -3.11 -15.59
CA ILE A 479 22.50 -3.91 -14.44
C ILE A 479 23.79 -4.46 -13.83
N PHE A 480 23.98 -4.23 -12.54
CA PHE A 480 25.04 -4.80 -11.73
C PHE A 480 24.47 -5.92 -10.89
N ASP A 481 25.13 -7.06 -10.90
CA ASP A 481 24.71 -8.27 -10.21
C ASP A 481 25.63 -8.57 -9.03
N GLY A 482 25.22 -8.14 -7.83
CA GLY A 482 25.96 -8.35 -6.59
C GLY A 482 25.79 -9.74 -5.97
N THR A 483 25.35 -10.75 -6.72
CA THR A 483 25.07 -12.08 -6.18
C THR A 483 26.35 -12.76 -5.69
N SER A 484 26.31 -13.32 -4.48
CA SER A 484 27.38 -14.12 -3.89
C SER A 484 26.76 -15.23 -3.02
N ASP A 485 26.20 -16.24 -3.68
CA ASP A 485 25.54 -17.37 -3.04
C ASP A 485 25.73 -18.68 -3.84
N GLY A 486 25.88 -19.81 -3.13
CA GLY A 486 25.78 -21.15 -3.74
C GLY A 486 26.78 -21.50 -4.86
N GLY A 487 27.87 -20.75 -5.01
CA GLY A 487 28.83 -20.90 -6.12
C GLY A 487 28.56 -20.01 -7.33
N ASP A 488 27.54 -19.16 -7.27
CA ASP A 488 27.22 -18.08 -8.20
C ASP A 488 27.66 -16.76 -7.55
N THR A 489 28.79 -16.22 -8.01
CA THR A 489 29.52 -15.15 -7.32
C THR A 489 29.90 -13.94 -8.19
N PRO A 490 29.04 -13.42 -9.09
CA PRO A 490 29.36 -12.20 -9.82
C PRO A 490 29.63 -10.99 -8.90
N GLY A 491 29.09 -10.98 -7.68
CA GLY A 491 29.37 -9.97 -6.69
C GLY A 491 30.83 -9.90 -6.25
N ASP A 492 31.56 -11.03 -6.30
CA ASP A 492 33.00 -11.05 -5.99
C ASP A 492 33.79 -10.33 -7.08
N ASP A 493 33.39 -10.45 -8.35
CA ASP A 493 34.00 -9.75 -9.49
C ASP A 493 33.67 -8.25 -9.48
N LEU A 494 32.54 -7.86 -8.87
CA LEU A 494 32.15 -6.46 -8.68
C LEU A 494 32.86 -5.76 -7.51
N ALA A 495 33.53 -6.48 -6.61
CA ALA A 495 34.07 -5.90 -5.39
C ALA A 495 35.04 -4.73 -5.61
N ASP A 496 35.79 -4.78 -6.72
CA ASP A 496 36.73 -3.72 -7.13
C ASP A 496 36.12 -2.76 -8.18
N VAL A 497 34.86 -2.94 -8.59
CA VAL A 497 34.16 -2.05 -9.53
C VAL A 497 33.53 -0.89 -8.77
N VAL A 498 33.95 0.33 -9.11
CA VAL A 498 33.41 1.57 -8.55
C VAL A 498 32.16 2.04 -9.31
N GLY A 499 32.12 1.77 -10.62
CA GLY A 499 31.04 2.20 -11.50
C GLY A 499 31.38 2.01 -12.97
N VAL A 500 30.59 2.64 -13.83
CA VAL A 500 30.78 2.67 -15.28
C VAL A 500 30.61 4.10 -15.80
N THR A 501 31.32 4.43 -16.87
CA THR A 501 31.32 5.76 -17.47
C THR A 501 31.53 5.69 -18.99
N ASN A 502 31.45 6.84 -19.66
CA ASN A 502 31.75 7.00 -21.09
C ASN A 502 31.04 6.01 -22.03
N LEU A 503 29.81 5.59 -21.70
CA LEU A 503 29.03 4.75 -22.60
C LEU A 503 28.80 5.50 -23.92
N ARG A 504 29.20 4.88 -25.01
CA ARG A 504 29.08 5.40 -26.37
C ARG A 504 28.48 4.35 -27.30
N VAL A 505 27.70 4.83 -28.26
CA VAL A 505 27.12 4.02 -29.34
C VAL A 505 27.41 4.73 -30.66
N ARG A 506 27.93 4.01 -31.64
CA ARG A 506 28.23 4.53 -32.98
C ARG A 506 26.98 4.42 -33.83
N VAL A 507 26.54 5.56 -34.35
CA VAL A 507 25.34 5.65 -35.19
C VAL A 507 25.61 6.49 -36.43
N ILE A 508 24.96 6.11 -37.54
CA ILE A 508 24.93 6.85 -38.80
C ILE A 508 23.48 7.33 -39.00
N PRO A 509 23.21 8.64 -38.84
CA PRO A 509 21.90 9.20 -39.13
C PRO A 509 21.60 9.20 -40.64
N ASP A 510 20.32 9.13 -41.02
CA ASP A 510 19.86 9.14 -42.42
C ASP A 510 19.69 10.52 -43.06
#